data_AF-A0A8I1YCK4-F1
#
_entry.id   AF-A0A8I1YCK4-F1
#
_cell.length_a   1.000
_cell.length_b   1.000
_cell.length_c   1.000
_cell.angle_alpha   90.00
_cell.angle_beta   90.00
_cell.angle_gamma   90.00
#
_symmetry.space_group_name_H-M   'P 1'
#
loop_
_entity.id
_entity.type
_entity.pdbx_description
1 polymer ?
#
loop_
_entity_poly.entity_id
_entity_poly.type
_entity_poly.pdbx_seq_one_letter_code
_entity_poly.pdbx_strand_id
1 'polypeptide(L)'
;MTRQRLPNKRLSIAFSFECEGFRYRATASRFADGRLAEIFLDTDKLDTPLQQNAETAAVLVSLLLQHGVDVGTIRHSIRGPIAIAIDLAEAP
;
A
#
# COMPACT_ATOMS: atom_id res chain seq x y z
N MET A 1 -2.87 18.67 -11.28
CA MET A 1 -3.71 17.76 -10.47
C MET A 1 -3.36 17.95 -9.01
N THR A 2 -4.34 18.12 -8.13
CA THR A 2 -4.13 18.38 -6.70
C THR A 2 -4.29 17.09 -5.91
N ARG A 3 -3.32 16.80 -5.03
CA ARG A 3 -3.34 15.64 -4.12
C ARG A 3 -4.57 15.68 -3.21
N GLN A 4 -5.36 14.61 -3.18
CA GLN A 4 -6.44 14.43 -2.22
C GLN A 4 -5.85 14.06 -0.85
N ARG A 5 -5.89 14.99 0.11
CA ARG A 5 -5.39 14.74 1.47
C ARG A 5 -6.38 13.91 2.28
N LEU A 6 -5.83 12.99 3.06
CA LEU A 6 -6.60 12.19 4.02
C LEU A 6 -6.87 12.99 5.31
N PRO A 7 -8.04 12.81 5.94
CA PRO A 7 -8.31 13.34 7.27
C PRO A 7 -7.43 12.66 8.33
N ASN A 8 -7.21 13.35 9.45
CA ASN A 8 -6.43 12.81 10.57
C ASN A 8 -7.04 11.52 11.15
N LYS A 9 -8.37 11.39 11.13
CA LYS A 9 -9.09 10.17 11.48
C LYS A 9 -9.55 9.47 10.20
N ARG A 10 -9.10 8.22 9.99
CA ARG A 10 -9.43 7.41 8.82
C ARG A 10 -9.50 5.94 9.20
N LEU A 11 -10.34 5.19 8.48
CA LEU A 11 -10.38 3.74 8.61
C LEU A 11 -9.05 3.19 8.09
N SER A 12 -8.39 2.38 8.91
CA SER A 12 -7.14 1.74 8.57
C SER A 12 -7.16 0.29 9.04
N ILE A 13 -6.70 -0.62 8.19
CA ILE A 13 -6.50 -2.04 8.53
C ILE A 13 -5.02 -2.35 8.46
N ALA A 14 -4.56 -3.18 9.38
CA ALA A 14 -3.20 -3.70 9.38
C ALA A 14 -3.25 -5.22 9.23
N PHE A 15 -2.38 -5.76 8.39
CA PHE A 15 -2.29 -7.18 8.12
C PHE A 15 -0.85 -7.59 7.81
N SER A 16 -0.58 -8.90 7.87
CA SER A 16 0.71 -9.47 7.54
C SER A 16 0.56 -10.56 6.50
N PHE A 17 1.58 -10.72 5.68
CA PHE A 17 1.66 -11.76 4.66
C PHE A 17 3.11 -12.14 4.40
N GLU A 18 3.30 -13.26 3.71
CA GLU A 18 4.63 -13.71 3.28
C GLU A 18 4.79 -13.52 1.77
N CYS A 19 5.99 -13.11 1.36
CA CYS A 19 6.38 -13.01 -0.04
C CYS A 19 7.87 -13.31 -0.16
N GLU A 20 8.25 -14.22 -1.06
CA GLU A 20 9.65 -14.58 -1.31
C GLU A 20 10.45 -15.00 -0.05
N GLY A 21 9.77 -15.59 0.93
CA GLY A 21 10.38 -16.05 2.19
C GLY A 21 10.58 -14.95 3.25
N PHE A 22 10.08 -13.73 3.00
CA PHE A 22 10.11 -12.62 3.95
C PHE A 22 8.70 -12.30 4.44
N ARG A 23 8.61 -11.94 5.72
CA ARG A 23 7.35 -11.48 6.33
C ARG A 23 7.21 -9.99 6.14
N TYR A 24 6.08 -9.60 5.55
CA TYR A 24 5.69 -8.21 5.36
C TYR A 24 4.57 -7.84 6.31
N ARG A 25 4.57 -6.57 6.72
CA ARG A 25 3.46 -5.93 7.43
C ARG A 25 2.97 -4.76 6.62
N ALA A 26 1.69 -4.78 6.27
CA ALA A 26 1.04 -3.71 5.53
C ALA A 26 0.00 -3.00 6.40
N THR A 27 -0.19 -1.72 6.14
CA THR A 27 -1.29 -0.93 6.68
C THR A 27 -1.97 -0.20 5.54
N ALA A 28 -3.26 -0.43 5.34
CA ALA A 28 -4.05 0.17 4.27
C ALA A 28 -5.13 1.08 4.86
N SER A 29 -5.22 2.31 4.36
CA SER A 29 -6.26 3.27 4.76
C SER A 29 -7.15 3.63 3.58
N ARG A 30 -8.42 3.92 3.89
CA ARG A 30 -9.44 4.25 2.89
C ARG A 30 -9.90 5.70 2.99
N PHE A 31 -10.33 6.25 1.86
CA PHE A 31 -11.10 7.49 1.82
C PHE A 31 -12.49 7.27 2.43
N ALA A 32 -13.20 8.36 2.69
CA ALA A 32 -14.56 8.29 3.25
C ALA A 32 -15.57 7.57 2.33
N ASP A 33 -15.29 7.52 1.03
CA ASP A 33 -16.07 6.81 0.02
C ASP A 33 -15.71 5.30 -0.08
N GLY A 34 -14.79 4.83 0.77
CA GLY A 34 -14.34 3.45 0.80
C GLY A 34 -13.23 3.12 -0.20
N ARG A 35 -12.83 4.02 -1.11
CA ARG A 35 -11.70 3.75 -2.01
C ARG A 35 -10.38 3.66 -1.26
N LEU A 36 -9.49 2.77 -1.70
CA LEU A 36 -8.13 2.69 -1.15
C LEU A 36 -7.40 4.02 -1.34
N ALA A 37 -6.84 4.56 -0.28
CA ALA A 37 -6.26 5.90 -0.26
C ALA A 37 -4.74 5.92 -0.05
N GLU A 38 -4.24 5.02 0.79
CA GLU A 38 -2.81 4.82 1.02
C GLU A 38 -2.55 3.41 1.51
N ILE A 39 -1.32 2.96 1.25
CA ILE A 39 -0.79 1.72 1.76
C ILE A 39 0.64 1.96 2.24
N PHE A 40 0.96 1.42 3.40
CA PHE A 40 2.32 1.35 3.94
C PHE A 40 2.74 -0.11 3.92
N LEU A 41 4.03 -0.35 3.67
CA LEU A 41 4.59 -1.68 3.62
C LEU A 41 5.97 -1.65 4.27
N ASP A 42 6.19 -2.60 5.17
CA ASP A 42 7.43 -2.78 5.91
C ASP A 42 7.74 -4.29 6.02
N THR A 43 8.96 -4.62 6.40
CA THR A 43 9.46 -6.01 6.51
C THR A 43 10.07 -6.26 7.88
N ASP A 44 10.28 -7.52 8.23
CA ASP A 44 11.00 -7.90 9.45
C ASP A 44 12.54 -7.77 9.35
N LYS A 45 13.07 -7.32 8.20
CA LYS A 45 14.49 -7.08 7.94
C LYS A 45 14.81 -5.60 7.89
N LEU A 46 15.15 -5.04 9.05
CA LEU A 46 15.50 -3.63 9.21
C LEU A 46 16.84 -3.28 8.53
N ASP A 47 16.94 -2.05 8.04
CA ASP A 47 18.13 -1.45 7.42
C ASP A 47 18.64 -2.23 6.19
N THR A 48 17.71 -2.84 5.45
CA THR A 48 18.02 -3.60 4.24
C THR A 48 17.47 -2.93 2.98
N PRO A 49 18.09 -3.18 1.80
CA PRO A 49 17.50 -2.78 0.52
C PRO A 49 16.09 -3.33 0.30
N LEU A 50 15.77 -4.49 0.92
CA LEU A 50 14.44 -5.08 0.87
C LEU A 50 13.39 -4.17 1.54
N GLN A 51 13.69 -3.70 2.76
CA GLN A 51 12.84 -2.75 3.47
C GLN A 51 12.70 -1.44 2.71
N GLN A 52 13.83 -0.87 2.28
CA GLN A 52 13.84 0.40 1.55
C GLN A 52 12.99 0.34 0.27
N ASN A 53 13.09 -0.76 -0.48
CA ASN A 53 12.28 -0.95 -1.69
C ASN A 53 10.80 -1.17 -1.37
N ALA A 54 10.47 -1.88 -0.30
CA ALA A 54 9.09 -2.09 0.14
C ALA A 54 8.42 -0.77 0.54
N GLU A 55 9.09 0.03 1.37
CA GLU A 55 8.62 1.36 1.79
C GLU A 55 8.50 2.30 0.60
N THR A 56 9.50 2.34 -0.27
CA THR A 56 9.49 3.18 -1.47
C THR A 56 8.32 2.84 -2.38
N ALA A 57 8.08 1.55 -2.65
CA ALA A 57 6.95 1.12 -3.47
C ALA A 57 5.60 1.53 -2.85
N ALA A 58 5.45 1.38 -1.53
CA ALA A 58 4.24 1.75 -0.81
C ALA A 58 3.97 3.27 -0.83
N VAL A 59 5.02 4.09 -0.69
CA VAL A 59 4.94 5.55 -0.81
C VAL A 59 4.51 5.95 -2.23
N LEU A 60 5.12 5.36 -3.26
CA LEU A 60 4.75 5.64 -4.66
C LEU A 60 3.29 5.26 -4.95
N VAL A 61 2.84 4.08 -4.51
CA VAL A 61 1.44 3.67 -4.66
C VAL A 61 0.50 4.62 -3.93
N SER A 62 0.82 5.01 -2.70
CA SER A 62 0.01 5.98 -1.94
C SER A 62 -0.10 7.33 -2.64
N LEU A 63 0.99 7.80 -3.28
CA LEU A 63 0.95 9.03 -4.08
C LEU A 63 0.06 8.87 -5.31
N LEU A 64 0.14 7.76 -6.04
CA LEU A 64 -0.73 7.49 -7.19
C LEU A 64 -2.21 7.49 -6.79
N LEU A 65 -2.57 6.78 -5.72
CA LEU A 65 -3.93 6.72 -5.20
C LEU A 65 -4.45 8.12 -4.80
N GLN A 66 -3.63 8.92 -4.12
CA GLN A 66 -3.99 10.28 -3.70
C GLN A 66 -4.05 11.26 -4.88
N HIS A 67 -3.50 10.91 -6.03
CA HIS A 67 -3.65 11.63 -7.30
C HIS A 67 -4.75 11.05 -8.20
N GLY A 68 -5.53 10.09 -7.69
CA GLY A 68 -6.72 9.56 -8.35
C GLY A 68 -6.44 8.49 -9.40
N VAL A 69 -5.25 7.89 -9.39
CA VAL A 69 -4.96 6.72 -10.23
C VAL A 69 -5.79 5.54 -9.72
N ASP A 70 -6.48 4.87 -10.63
CA ASP A 70 -7.30 3.71 -10.32
C ASP A 70 -6.45 2.55 -9.76
N VAL A 71 -6.94 1.91 -8.69
CA VAL A 71 -6.25 0.81 -8.00
C VAL A 71 -6.06 -0.41 -8.91
N GLY A 72 -7.01 -0.68 -9.80
CA GLY A 72 -6.92 -1.76 -10.79
C GLY A 72 -5.80 -1.50 -11.80
N THR A 73 -5.62 -0.24 -12.22
CA THR A 73 -4.52 0.18 -13.10
C THR A 73 -3.15 -0.01 -12.44
N ILE A 74 -3.02 0.39 -11.17
CA ILE A 74 -1.79 0.18 -10.40
C ILE A 74 -1.50 -1.33 -10.26
N ARG A 75 -2.49 -2.10 -9.80
CA ARG A 75 -2.38 -3.56 -9.60
C ARG A 75 -1.92 -4.27 -10.88
N HIS A 76 -2.46 -3.89 -12.03
CA HIS A 76 -2.08 -4.50 -13.30
C HIS A 76 -0.61 -4.22 -13.68
N SER A 77 -0.09 -3.05 -13.28
CA SER A 77 1.20 -2.51 -13.76
C SER A 77 2.41 -2.92 -12.91
N ILE A 78 2.21 -3.36 -11.66
CA ILE A 78 3.31 -3.64 -10.72
C ILE A 78 3.30 -5.09 -10.22
N ARG A 79 4.40 -5.53 -9.61
CA ARG A 79 4.60 -6.88 -9.08
C ARG A 79 5.27 -6.83 -7.71
N GLY A 80 5.48 -7.99 -7.10
CA GLY A 80 6.15 -8.13 -5.82
C GLY A 80 5.22 -7.89 -4.62
N PRO A 81 5.78 -7.65 -3.42
CA PRO A 81 5.01 -7.64 -2.18
C PRO A 81 3.97 -6.52 -2.13
N ILE A 82 4.20 -5.39 -2.80
CA ILE A 82 3.24 -4.30 -2.87
C ILE A 82 1.96 -4.67 -3.63
N ALA A 83 2.05 -5.53 -4.66
CA ALA A 83 0.87 -5.99 -5.39
C ALA A 83 0.00 -6.91 -4.53
N ILE A 84 0.64 -7.84 -3.79
CA ILE A 84 -0.03 -8.71 -2.82
C ILE A 84 -0.72 -7.88 -1.73
N ALA A 85 -0.03 -6.84 -1.24
CA ALA A 85 -0.59 -5.94 -0.24
C ALA A 85 -1.84 -5.20 -0.74
N ILE A 86 -1.87 -4.78 -2.01
CA ILE A 86 -3.06 -4.19 -2.64
C ILE A 86 -4.20 -5.22 -2.71
N ASP A 87 -3.92 -6.45 -3.14
CA ASP A 87 -4.93 -7.51 -3.26
C ASP A 87 -5.57 -7.84 -1.91
N LEU A 88 -4.75 -7.94 -0.86
CA LEU A 88 -5.23 -8.16 0.50
C LEU A 88 -5.98 -6.96 1.07
N ALA A 89 -5.57 -5.74 0.72
CA ALA A 89 -6.27 -4.52 1.16
C ALA A 89 -7.67 -4.40 0.53
N GLU A 90 -7.82 -4.84 -0.72
CA GLU A 90 -9.07 -4.81 -1.50
C GLU A 90 -9.94 -6.06 -1.32
N ALA A 91 -9.48 -7.06 -0.56
CA ALA A 91 -10.29 -8.21 -0.18
C ALA A 91 -11.51 -7.77 0.66
N PRO A 92 -12.67 -8.45 0.51
CA PRO A 92 -13.91 -8.13 1.21
C PRO A 92 -13.85 -8.34 2.73
#